data_AF-D0C910-F1
#
_entry.id   AF-D0C910-F1
#
_cell.length_a   1.000
_cell.length_b   1.000
_cell.length_c   1.000
_cell.angle_alpha   90.00
_cell.angle_beta   90.00
_cell.angle_gamma   90.00
#
_symmetry.space_group_name_H-M   'P 1'
#
loop_
_entity.id
_entity.type
_entity.pdbx_description
1 polymer ?
#
loop_
_entity_poly.entity_id
_entity_poly.type
_entity_poly.pdbx_seq_one_letter_code
_entity_poly.pdbx_strand_id
1 'polypeptide(L)'
;MNTLLNEKMKVIQRELSDMNGGAEDDVAEIEKRLAEADLPEHVRKKAEAEFRKLKAMQPASSEAAVVRNYLEVILDTPWNKASKVSINLNKAQEILDADHYGLDDVKDRIVEYLAVQSRVKKLKGPILCLVGPPGVGKTSLGESVAKATGREFVRMALGGVRDEAEIRGHRRTYIGAMPGKIVQSLTKVGVKNPLFLLDEIDKMAQDYRGDPASALLEVLDPSQNSKFNDHYLDLDLDLSEVMFICTANSMNIPEALLDRMEVIRLPGYTEDEKVNIAERYLVPKAIKNNGLRPKELTIHEEAIRDIVQRYTREAGVRNLEREVSKIARKVVKEAVSKKSKNLQLDVTSANLPEYLGPHKFDFGMAEDEAQVGRVNGLAWTSVGGELLTIEVAAVKGKGKFITTGSLGDVMKESITTAMTVVRTRADELGIEASRFEETDVHVHLPEGATPKDGPSAGLALTTALVSAFTGIAIRPDIAMTGETSLGGRAMRIGGLKEKLLAAHRGGIKLVFIPQDNVRDLAEIPDNVKEGLEIKAVKSIDEILPLALTSMPKPLPKTPIVKPVEGSKAARH
;
A
#
# COMPACT_ATOMS: atom_id res chain seq x y z
N MET A 1 -52.01 -50.46 -41.78
CA MET A 1 -50.53 -50.45 -41.67
C MET A 1 -49.94 -49.04 -41.58
N ASN A 2 -50.41 -48.04 -42.35
CA ASN A 2 -49.88 -46.67 -42.28
C ASN A 2 -50.15 -45.90 -40.97
N THR A 3 -51.25 -46.16 -40.28
CA THR A 3 -51.57 -45.49 -39.00
C THR A 3 -50.68 -45.96 -37.86
N LEU A 4 -50.40 -47.27 -37.78
CA LEU A 4 -49.51 -47.86 -36.78
C LEU A 4 -48.04 -47.43 -36.97
N LEU A 5 -47.63 -47.23 -38.22
CA LEU A 5 -46.29 -46.73 -38.54
C LEU A 5 -46.12 -45.25 -38.16
N ASN A 6 -47.16 -44.43 -38.37
CA ASN A 6 -47.17 -43.02 -37.97
C ASN A 6 -47.26 -42.84 -36.45
N GLU A 7 -47.98 -43.71 -35.74
CA GLU A 7 -47.97 -43.71 -34.26
C GLU A 7 -46.62 -44.14 -33.71
N LYS A 8 -45.99 -45.19 -34.28
CA LYS A 8 -44.63 -45.58 -33.89
C LYS A 8 -43.59 -44.53 -34.24
N MET A 9 -43.71 -43.83 -35.37
CA MET A 9 -42.84 -42.68 -35.68
C MET A 9 -43.05 -41.51 -34.70
N LYS A 10 -44.27 -41.23 -34.26
CA LYS A 10 -44.54 -40.22 -33.21
C LYS A 10 -43.99 -40.62 -31.85
N VAL A 11 -44.04 -41.91 -31.51
CA VAL A 11 -43.47 -42.43 -30.25
C VAL A 11 -41.94 -42.39 -30.30
N ILE A 12 -41.33 -42.78 -31.41
CA ILE A 12 -39.88 -42.68 -31.62
C ILE A 12 -39.41 -41.21 -31.64
N GLN A 13 -40.17 -40.30 -32.26
CA GLN A 13 -39.90 -38.85 -32.20
C GLN A 13 -40.04 -38.30 -30.78
N ARG A 14 -41.01 -38.77 -30.00
CA ARG A 14 -41.16 -38.39 -28.57
C ARG A 14 -40.01 -38.92 -27.72
N GLU A 15 -39.62 -40.18 -27.88
CA GLU A 15 -38.49 -40.75 -27.15
C GLU A 15 -37.14 -40.12 -27.56
N LEU A 16 -36.99 -39.71 -28.84
CA LEU A 16 -35.84 -38.92 -29.29
C LEU A 16 -35.86 -37.46 -28.79
N SER A 17 -37.04 -36.83 -28.69
CA SER A 17 -37.19 -35.52 -28.02
C SER A 17 -36.92 -35.63 -26.52
N ASP A 18 -37.27 -36.73 -25.85
CA ASP A 18 -36.94 -36.93 -24.42
C ASP A 18 -35.42 -37.17 -24.21
N MET A 19 -34.70 -37.72 -25.21
CA MET A 19 -33.23 -37.82 -25.18
C MET A 19 -32.51 -36.51 -25.60
N ASN A 20 -33.16 -35.65 -26.39
CA ASN A 20 -32.66 -34.33 -26.79
C ASN A 20 -33.25 -33.17 -25.96
N GLY A 21 -34.07 -33.47 -24.95
CA GLY A 21 -35.00 -32.53 -24.32
C GLY A 21 -34.34 -31.33 -23.64
N GLY A 22 -33.06 -31.42 -23.28
CA GLY A 22 -32.32 -30.26 -22.77
C GLY A 22 -31.96 -29.23 -23.86
N ALA A 23 -31.64 -29.67 -25.08
CA ALA A 23 -31.12 -28.76 -26.11
C ALA A 23 -32.21 -28.00 -26.88
N GLU A 24 -33.41 -28.57 -27.04
CA GLU A 24 -34.57 -27.84 -27.58
C GLU A 24 -35.13 -26.83 -26.56
N ASP A 25 -35.07 -27.15 -25.26
CA ASP A 25 -35.50 -26.26 -24.16
C ASP A 25 -34.54 -25.07 -24.02
N ASP A 26 -33.22 -25.30 -24.11
CA ASP A 26 -32.20 -24.23 -24.11
C ASP A 26 -32.41 -23.18 -25.22
N VAL A 27 -32.77 -23.62 -26.44
CA VAL A 27 -33.00 -22.70 -27.57
C VAL A 27 -34.28 -21.90 -27.36
N ALA A 28 -35.33 -22.50 -26.80
CA ALA A 28 -36.56 -21.82 -26.46
C ALA A 28 -36.36 -20.80 -25.32
N GLU A 29 -35.53 -21.13 -24.33
CA GLU A 29 -35.16 -20.22 -23.25
C GLU A 29 -34.42 -18.98 -23.79
N ILE A 30 -33.43 -19.18 -24.66
CA ILE A 30 -32.70 -18.08 -25.31
C ILE A 30 -33.63 -17.21 -26.15
N GLU A 31 -34.60 -17.80 -26.87
CA GLU A 31 -35.60 -17.04 -27.64
C GLU A 31 -36.42 -16.11 -26.75
N LYS A 32 -36.90 -16.64 -25.63
CA LYS A 32 -37.68 -15.88 -24.65
C LYS A 32 -36.85 -14.76 -24.05
N ARG A 33 -35.63 -15.06 -23.60
CA ARG A 33 -34.71 -14.07 -23.02
C ARG A 33 -34.35 -12.97 -24.02
N LEU A 34 -34.14 -13.31 -25.30
CA LEU A 34 -33.84 -12.33 -26.35
C LEU A 34 -35.01 -11.37 -26.64
N ALA A 35 -36.25 -11.88 -26.54
CA ALA A 35 -37.45 -11.06 -26.68
C ALA A 35 -37.65 -10.10 -25.50
N GLU A 36 -37.37 -10.55 -24.28
CA GLU A 36 -37.54 -9.76 -23.04
C GLU A 36 -36.35 -8.81 -22.74
N ALA A 37 -35.15 -9.11 -23.25
CA ALA A 37 -33.95 -8.35 -22.95
C ALA A 37 -34.00 -6.92 -23.49
N ASP A 38 -33.62 -5.96 -22.66
CA ASP A 38 -33.45 -4.56 -23.03
C ASP A 38 -32.04 -4.33 -23.61
N LEU A 39 -31.91 -4.56 -24.92
CA LEU A 39 -30.66 -4.47 -25.67
C LEU A 39 -30.62 -3.22 -26.57
N PRO A 40 -29.46 -2.55 -26.69
CA PRO A 40 -29.21 -1.55 -27.73
C PRO A 40 -29.42 -2.13 -29.13
N GLU A 41 -29.85 -1.30 -30.09
CA GLU A 41 -30.21 -1.74 -31.44
C GLU A 41 -29.10 -2.54 -32.15
N HIS A 42 -27.85 -2.08 -32.04
CA HIS A 42 -26.71 -2.74 -32.67
C HIS A 42 -26.42 -4.12 -32.05
N VAL A 43 -26.62 -4.27 -30.73
CA VAL A 43 -26.47 -5.53 -29.99
C VAL A 43 -27.61 -6.49 -30.35
N ARG A 44 -28.86 -6.01 -30.34
CA ARG A 44 -30.04 -6.80 -30.70
C ARG A 44 -29.88 -7.39 -32.10
N LYS A 45 -29.48 -6.58 -33.08
CA LYS A 45 -29.25 -7.04 -34.46
C LYS A 45 -28.19 -8.15 -34.55
N LYS A 46 -27.09 -8.04 -33.79
CA LYS A 46 -26.05 -9.09 -33.74
C LYS A 46 -26.57 -10.35 -33.06
N ALA A 47 -27.24 -10.21 -31.91
CA ALA A 47 -27.79 -11.33 -31.15
C ALA A 47 -28.84 -12.11 -31.98
N GLU A 48 -29.75 -11.42 -32.66
CA GLU A 48 -30.73 -12.05 -33.56
C GLU A 48 -30.07 -12.78 -34.74
N ALA A 49 -29.00 -12.20 -35.32
CA ALA A 49 -28.27 -12.83 -36.41
C ALA A 49 -27.58 -14.13 -35.95
N GLU A 50 -26.95 -14.13 -34.78
CA GLU A 50 -26.31 -15.32 -34.20
C GLU A 50 -27.35 -16.35 -33.74
N PHE A 51 -28.49 -15.92 -33.21
CA PHE A 51 -29.60 -16.80 -32.85
C PHE A 51 -30.20 -17.53 -34.08
N ARG A 52 -30.34 -16.85 -35.22
CA ARG A 52 -30.75 -17.49 -36.49
C ARG A 52 -29.75 -18.57 -36.93
N LYS A 53 -28.45 -18.35 -36.72
CA LYS A 53 -27.43 -19.36 -37.00
C LYS A 53 -27.57 -20.55 -36.07
N LEU A 54 -27.77 -20.31 -34.76
CA LEU A 54 -27.97 -21.38 -33.77
C LEU A 54 -29.17 -22.27 -34.13
N LYS A 55 -30.30 -21.69 -34.55
CA LYS A 55 -31.49 -22.43 -35.00
C LYS A 55 -31.24 -23.33 -36.23
N ALA A 56 -30.30 -22.96 -37.09
CA ALA A 56 -29.95 -23.73 -38.29
C ALA A 56 -28.89 -24.81 -38.03
N MET A 57 -28.23 -24.79 -36.87
CA MET A 57 -27.15 -25.72 -36.51
C MET A 57 -27.70 -26.99 -35.87
N GLN A 58 -26.94 -28.08 -35.96
CA GLN A 58 -27.24 -29.30 -35.22
C GLN A 58 -26.95 -29.10 -33.72
N PRO A 59 -27.90 -29.36 -32.81
CA PRO A 59 -27.76 -29.03 -31.38
C PRO A 59 -26.56 -29.64 -30.65
N ALA A 60 -26.05 -30.78 -31.15
CA ALA A 60 -24.91 -31.49 -30.58
C ALA A 60 -23.53 -31.04 -31.13
N SER A 61 -23.47 -30.05 -32.02
CA SER A 61 -22.20 -29.59 -32.58
C SER A 61 -21.42 -28.71 -31.60
N SER A 62 -20.08 -28.79 -31.64
CA SER A 62 -19.21 -27.91 -30.84
C SER A 62 -19.39 -26.43 -31.22
N GLU A 63 -19.73 -26.14 -32.48
CA GLU A 63 -20.05 -24.78 -32.94
C GLU A 63 -21.35 -24.25 -32.33
N ALA A 64 -22.39 -25.09 -32.20
CA ALA A 64 -23.65 -24.71 -31.57
C ALA A 64 -23.44 -24.36 -30.08
N ALA A 65 -22.60 -25.11 -29.37
CA ALA A 65 -22.23 -24.80 -27.99
C ALA A 65 -21.52 -23.43 -27.85
N VAL A 66 -20.60 -23.11 -28.78
CA VAL A 66 -19.90 -21.82 -28.78
C VAL A 66 -20.86 -20.65 -29.04
N VAL A 67 -21.80 -20.80 -29.99
CA VAL A 67 -22.80 -19.76 -30.28
C VAL A 67 -23.80 -19.61 -29.14
N ARG A 68 -24.19 -20.71 -28.48
CA ARG A 68 -25.06 -20.68 -27.29
C ARG A 68 -24.42 -19.89 -26.15
N ASN A 69 -23.20 -20.24 -25.76
CA ASN A 69 -22.47 -19.53 -24.72
C ASN A 69 -22.27 -18.05 -25.06
N TYR A 70 -22.03 -17.72 -26.33
CA TYR A 70 -21.91 -16.34 -26.78
C TYR A 70 -23.22 -15.55 -26.61
N LEU A 71 -24.36 -16.15 -26.96
CA LEU A 71 -25.68 -15.53 -26.76
C LEU A 71 -25.99 -15.36 -25.27
N GLU A 72 -25.67 -16.34 -24.44
CA GLU A 72 -25.80 -16.24 -22.98
C GLU A 72 -24.99 -15.06 -22.43
N VAL A 73 -23.71 -14.93 -22.80
CA VAL A 73 -22.88 -13.81 -22.37
C VAL A 73 -23.44 -12.46 -22.82
N ILE A 74 -23.97 -12.34 -24.05
CA ILE A 74 -24.64 -11.11 -24.50
C ILE A 74 -25.86 -10.81 -23.63
N LEU A 75 -26.71 -11.81 -23.38
CA LEU A 75 -27.97 -11.64 -22.64
C LEU A 75 -27.75 -11.40 -21.15
N ASP A 76 -26.66 -11.91 -20.58
CA ASP A 76 -26.28 -11.69 -19.18
C ASP A 76 -25.54 -10.35 -18.97
N THR A 77 -24.95 -9.79 -20.03
CA THR A 77 -24.26 -8.50 -19.95
C THR A 77 -25.28 -7.37 -19.72
N PRO A 78 -25.11 -6.52 -18.69
CA PRO A 78 -26.06 -5.43 -18.42
C PRO A 78 -25.82 -4.25 -19.38
N TRP A 79 -26.62 -4.16 -20.44
CA TRP A 79 -26.50 -3.07 -21.42
C TRP A 79 -27.19 -1.77 -20.99
N ASN A 80 -28.47 -1.85 -20.59
CA ASN A 80 -29.28 -0.69 -20.22
C ASN A 80 -29.60 -0.61 -18.71
N LYS A 81 -29.54 -1.74 -18.00
CA LYS A 81 -29.87 -1.82 -16.58
C LYS A 81 -28.81 -1.12 -15.72
N ALA A 82 -29.24 -0.18 -14.86
CA ALA A 82 -28.38 0.64 -14.02
C ALA A 82 -28.89 0.74 -12.57
N SER A 83 -27.97 0.85 -11.61
CA SER A 83 -28.28 1.19 -10.22
C SER A 83 -28.70 2.66 -10.10
N LYS A 84 -29.58 2.94 -9.15
CA LYS A 84 -30.01 4.32 -8.82
C LYS A 84 -28.90 5.04 -8.07
N VAL A 85 -28.15 5.87 -8.78
CA VAL A 85 -27.07 6.68 -8.19
C VAL A 85 -27.67 7.88 -7.47
N SER A 86 -27.25 8.11 -6.23
CA SER A 86 -27.57 9.31 -5.45
C SER A 86 -26.30 9.83 -4.79
N ILE A 87 -25.85 11.00 -5.23
CA ILE A 87 -24.65 11.64 -4.67
C ILE A 87 -25.13 12.73 -3.71
N ASN A 88 -25.08 12.44 -2.42
CA ASN A 88 -25.29 13.41 -1.35
C ASN A 88 -24.00 13.50 -0.56
N LEU A 89 -23.33 14.66 -0.61
CA LEU A 89 -22.01 14.86 -0.03
C LEU A 89 -22.02 14.70 1.49
N ASN A 90 -23.05 15.20 2.18
CA ASN A 90 -23.18 15.05 3.63
C ASN A 90 -23.31 13.57 4.01
N LYS A 91 -24.18 12.84 3.29
CA LYS A 91 -24.35 11.40 3.51
C LYS A 91 -23.07 10.61 3.18
N ALA A 92 -22.33 11.03 2.15
CA ALA A 92 -21.05 10.41 1.81
C ALA A 92 -20.02 10.60 2.92
N GLN A 93 -19.90 11.83 3.45
CA GLN A 93 -19.03 12.13 4.59
C GLN A 93 -19.42 11.29 5.82
N GLU A 94 -20.71 11.25 6.19
CA GLU A 94 -21.21 10.45 7.31
C GLU A 94 -20.88 8.95 7.16
N ILE A 95 -21.02 8.39 5.95
CA ILE A 95 -20.69 6.98 5.69
C ILE A 95 -19.18 6.74 5.80
N LEU A 96 -18.36 7.64 5.25
CA LEU A 96 -16.90 7.56 5.32
C LEU A 96 -16.41 7.66 6.77
N ASP A 97 -17.00 8.54 7.57
CA ASP A 97 -16.67 8.72 8.99
C ASP A 97 -17.15 7.57 9.87
N ALA A 98 -18.31 6.98 9.54
CA ALA A 98 -18.80 5.81 10.24
C ALA A 98 -17.91 4.58 9.97
N ASP A 99 -17.50 4.37 8.71
CA ASP A 99 -16.79 3.16 8.30
C ASP A 99 -15.27 3.24 8.52
N HIS A 100 -14.67 4.44 8.65
CA HIS A 100 -13.22 4.65 8.79
C HIS A 100 -12.88 5.65 9.91
N TYR A 101 -11.94 5.30 10.78
CA TYR A 101 -11.41 6.21 11.80
C TYR A 101 -10.22 7.03 11.27
N GLY A 102 -10.20 8.32 11.61
CA GLY A 102 -9.18 9.27 11.13
C GLY A 102 -9.25 9.46 9.61
N LEU A 103 -8.09 9.63 8.97
CA LEU A 103 -7.97 9.82 7.52
C LEU A 103 -8.73 11.05 6.98
N ASP A 104 -8.83 12.12 7.77
CA ASP A 104 -9.67 13.28 7.47
C ASP A 104 -9.31 13.89 6.09
N ASP A 105 -8.01 14.15 5.85
CA ASP A 105 -7.52 14.65 4.55
C ASP A 105 -7.92 13.74 3.35
N VAL A 106 -7.93 12.42 3.57
CA VAL A 106 -8.25 11.44 2.52
C VAL A 106 -9.74 11.43 2.25
N LYS A 107 -10.57 11.49 3.29
CA LYS A 107 -12.03 11.56 3.19
C LYS A 107 -12.47 12.85 2.52
N ASP A 108 -11.89 13.99 2.92
CA ASP A 108 -12.17 15.29 2.34
C ASP A 108 -11.90 15.29 0.82
N ARG A 109 -10.74 14.78 0.39
CA ARG A 109 -10.43 14.63 -1.05
C ARG A 109 -11.40 13.71 -1.79
N ILE A 110 -11.84 12.61 -1.16
CA ILE A 110 -12.87 11.74 -1.76
C ILE A 110 -14.18 12.51 -1.92
N VAL A 111 -14.58 13.31 -0.93
CA VAL A 111 -15.80 14.12 -1.00
C VAL A 111 -15.67 15.24 -2.05
N GLU A 112 -14.51 15.88 -2.19
CA GLU A 112 -14.21 16.82 -3.28
C GLU A 112 -14.38 16.15 -4.66
N TYR A 113 -13.83 14.94 -4.82
CA TYR A 113 -13.99 14.16 -6.04
C TYR A 113 -15.46 13.85 -6.35
N LEU A 114 -16.24 13.42 -5.34
CA LEU A 114 -17.68 13.18 -5.47
C LEU A 114 -18.46 14.47 -5.76
N ALA A 115 -18.02 15.62 -5.25
CA ALA A 115 -18.63 16.91 -5.52
C ALA A 115 -18.51 17.29 -7.00
N VAL A 116 -17.35 17.05 -7.61
CA VAL A 116 -17.18 17.21 -9.06
C VAL A 116 -18.09 16.26 -9.83
N GLN A 117 -18.14 14.99 -9.43
CA GLN A 117 -19.01 13.98 -10.05
C GLN A 117 -20.50 14.34 -9.96
N SER A 118 -20.95 14.98 -8.88
CA SER A 118 -22.35 15.40 -8.73
C SER A 118 -22.82 16.39 -9.80
N ARG A 119 -21.89 17.13 -10.43
CA ARG A 119 -22.19 18.13 -11.46
C ARG A 119 -22.09 17.60 -12.89
N VAL A 120 -21.41 16.49 -13.11
CA VAL A 120 -21.14 15.95 -14.46
C VAL A 120 -21.73 14.55 -14.62
N LYS A 121 -22.49 14.33 -15.71
CA LYS A 121 -23.04 13.00 -16.01
C LYS A 121 -21.98 11.99 -16.49
N LYS A 122 -20.90 12.49 -17.10
CA LYS A 122 -19.76 11.69 -17.57
C LYS A 122 -18.48 12.27 -16.97
N LEU A 123 -17.72 11.44 -16.28
CA LEU A 123 -16.43 11.81 -15.72
C LEU A 123 -15.41 11.93 -16.85
N LYS A 124 -14.92 13.15 -17.09
CA LYS A 124 -13.74 13.41 -17.94
C LYS A 124 -12.49 13.71 -17.11
N GLY A 125 -12.61 13.61 -15.78
CA GLY A 125 -11.54 13.91 -14.83
C GLY A 125 -10.61 12.73 -14.61
N PRO A 126 -9.53 12.94 -13.84
CA PRO A 126 -8.59 11.89 -13.48
C PRO A 126 -9.27 10.79 -12.66
N ILE A 127 -8.70 9.58 -12.72
CA ILE A 127 -9.17 8.43 -11.95
C ILE A 127 -8.55 8.45 -10.57
N LEU A 128 -9.36 8.22 -9.55
CA LEU A 128 -8.87 8.18 -8.18
C LEU A 128 -7.94 6.99 -7.98
N CYS A 129 -6.72 7.23 -7.49
CA CYS A 129 -5.76 6.19 -7.15
C CYS A 129 -5.35 6.31 -5.68
N LEU A 130 -5.73 5.32 -4.87
CA LEU A 130 -5.39 5.23 -3.46
C LEU A 130 -4.06 4.51 -3.29
N VAL A 131 -3.02 5.21 -2.82
CA VAL A 131 -1.66 4.66 -2.69
C VAL A 131 -1.24 4.65 -1.22
N GLY A 132 -0.76 3.53 -0.72
CA GLY A 132 -0.26 3.45 0.66
C GLY A 132 0.13 2.04 1.07
N PRO A 133 0.70 1.83 2.26
CA PRO A 133 1.13 0.51 2.69
C PRO A 133 -0.05 -0.49 2.81
N PRO A 134 0.22 -1.80 2.88
CA PRO A 134 -0.83 -2.79 3.05
C PRO A 134 -1.54 -2.63 4.40
N GLY A 135 -2.86 -2.80 4.42
CA GLY A 135 -3.66 -2.75 5.65
C GLY A 135 -4.08 -1.36 6.12
N VAL A 136 -3.98 -0.32 5.28
CA VAL A 136 -4.46 1.05 5.58
C VAL A 136 -5.90 1.34 5.12
N GLY A 137 -6.69 0.30 4.84
CA GLY A 137 -8.11 0.47 4.51
C GLY A 137 -8.44 0.93 3.07
N LYS A 138 -7.50 0.86 2.12
CA LYS A 138 -7.72 1.25 0.71
C LYS A 138 -8.95 0.58 0.07
N THR A 139 -9.06 -0.75 0.21
CA THR A 139 -10.18 -1.53 -0.34
C THR A 139 -11.51 -1.17 0.33
N SER A 140 -11.50 -1.03 1.66
CA SER A 140 -12.69 -0.70 2.43
C SER A 140 -13.18 0.74 2.18
N LEU A 141 -12.28 1.67 1.85
CA LEU A 141 -12.68 3.01 1.37
C LEU A 141 -13.44 2.93 0.05
N GLY A 142 -12.99 2.10 -0.90
CA GLY A 142 -13.71 1.85 -2.14
C GLY A 142 -15.11 1.28 -1.91
N GLU A 143 -15.27 0.36 -0.96
CA GLU A 143 -16.57 -0.17 -0.54
C GLU A 143 -17.48 0.92 0.06
N SER A 144 -16.95 1.77 0.94
CA SER A 144 -17.70 2.89 1.52
C SER A 144 -18.11 3.92 0.47
N VAL A 145 -17.29 4.18 -0.56
CA VAL A 145 -17.64 5.07 -1.68
C VAL A 145 -18.78 4.46 -2.51
N ALA A 146 -18.75 3.14 -2.77
CA ALA A 146 -19.83 2.45 -3.49
C ALA A 146 -21.15 2.54 -2.71
N LYS A 147 -21.11 2.28 -1.40
CA LYS A 147 -22.25 2.42 -0.48
C LYS A 147 -22.78 3.85 -0.41
N ALA A 148 -21.88 4.85 -0.39
CA ALA A 148 -22.25 6.26 -0.36
C ALA A 148 -22.95 6.74 -1.64
N THR A 149 -22.50 6.24 -2.80
CA THR A 149 -23.05 6.61 -4.12
C THR A 149 -24.25 5.76 -4.55
N GLY A 150 -24.53 4.65 -3.85
CA GLY A 150 -25.57 3.69 -4.21
C GLY A 150 -25.21 2.82 -5.41
N ARG A 151 -23.92 2.59 -5.64
CA ARG A 151 -23.41 1.73 -6.72
C ARG A 151 -23.11 0.33 -6.18
N GLU A 152 -23.29 -0.68 -7.04
CA GLU A 152 -22.80 -2.03 -6.74
C GLU A 152 -21.26 -2.03 -6.73
N PHE A 153 -20.67 -2.80 -5.82
CA PHE A 153 -19.22 -2.85 -5.64
C PHE A 153 -18.62 -4.07 -6.33
N VAL A 154 -17.62 -3.83 -7.17
CA VAL A 154 -16.80 -4.86 -7.82
C VAL A 154 -15.35 -4.66 -7.43
N ARG A 155 -14.69 -5.73 -6.97
CA ARG A 155 -13.23 -5.74 -6.80
C ARG A 155 -12.58 -6.62 -7.85
N MET A 156 -11.64 -6.06 -8.60
CA MET A 156 -10.80 -6.78 -9.56
C MET A 156 -9.34 -6.64 -9.15
N ALA A 157 -8.69 -7.76 -8.85
CA ALA A 157 -7.25 -7.78 -8.58
C ALA A 157 -6.46 -7.80 -9.90
N LEU A 158 -5.55 -6.84 -10.04
CA LEU A 158 -4.60 -6.72 -11.16
C LEU A 158 -3.22 -7.28 -10.82
N GLY A 159 -2.97 -7.59 -9.55
CA GLY A 159 -1.73 -8.21 -9.10
C GLY A 159 -1.46 -9.53 -9.82
N GLY A 160 -0.34 -9.60 -10.54
CA GLY A 160 0.05 -10.79 -11.29
C GLY A 160 -0.61 -10.95 -12.65
N VAL A 161 -1.40 -9.98 -13.13
CA VAL A 161 -1.88 -9.93 -14.51
C VAL A 161 -0.69 -9.72 -15.44
N ARG A 162 -0.59 -10.56 -16.47
CA ARG A 162 0.53 -10.56 -17.44
C ARG A 162 0.08 -10.43 -18.89
N ASP A 163 -1.21 -10.62 -19.15
CA ASP A 163 -1.76 -10.69 -20.50
C ASP A 163 -2.96 -9.75 -20.63
N GLU A 164 -3.02 -9.04 -21.75
CA GLU A 164 -4.15 -8.21 -22.16
C GLU A 164 -5.45 -9.02 -22.30
N ALA A 165 -5.35 -10.31 -22.65
CA ALA A 165 -6.50 -11.20 -22.75
C ALA A 165 -7.26 -11.37 -21.43
N GLU A 166 -6.63 -11.09 -20.28
CA GLU A 166 -7.35 -11.08 -18.99
C GLU A 166 -8.32 -9.89 -18.88
N ILE A 167 -8.02 -8.78 -19.54
CA ILE A 167 -8.85 -7.56 -19.53
C ILE A 167 -9.85 -7.57 -20.70
N ARG A 168 -9.38 -7.84 -21.92
CA ARG A 168 -10.18 -7.82 -23.16
C ARG A 168 -10.79 -9.17 -23.57
N GLY A 169 -10.44 -10.26 -22.90
CA GLY A 169 -10.89 -11.59 -23.29
C GLY A 169 -10.17 -12.16 -24.51
N HIS A 170 -10.59 -13.36 -24.89
CA HIS A 170 -10.05 -14.10 -26.03
C HIS A 170 -11.01 -14.00 -27.21
N ARG A 171 -10.46 -14.04 -28.42
CA ARG A 171 -11.30 -14.19 -29.62
C ARG A 171 -12.11 -15.48 -29.52
N ARG A 172 -13.42 -15.38 -29.79
CA ARG A 172 -14.38 -16.50 -29.73
C ARG A 172 -13.97 -17.75 -30.51
N THR A 173 -13.11 -17.60 -31.52
CA THR A 173 -12.58 -18.68 -32.35
C THR A 173 -11.60 -19.61 -31.62
N TYR A 174 -11.06 -19.21 -30.46
CA TYR A 174 -10.13 -20.02 -29.70
C TYR A 174 -10.84 -21.06 -28.83
N ILE A 175 -10.25 -22.25 -28.74
CA ILE A 175 -10.75 -23.33 -27.88
C ILE A 175 -10.66 -22.87 -26.42
N GLY A 176 -11.79 -22.89 -25.71
CA GLY A 176 -11.86 -22.41 -24.33
C GLY A 176 -11.84 -20.88 -24.20
N ALA A 177 -12.18 -20.14 -25.27
CA ALA A 177 -12.27 -18.69 -25.23
C ALA A 177 -13.24 -18.22 -24.13
N MET A 178 -12.80 -17.22 -23.38
CA MET A 178 -13.58 -16.60 -22.31
C MET A 178 -13.59 -15.07 -22.51
N PRO A 179 -14.69 -14.39 -22.13
CA PRO A 179 -14.72 -12.94 -22.09
C PRO A 179 -13.74 -12.40 -21.05
N GLY A 180 -13.35 -11.14 -21.20
CA GLY A 180 -12.44 -10.46 -20.28
C GLY A 180 -13.04 -10.30 -18.88
N LYS A 181 -12.18 -10.10 -17.87
CA LYS A 181 -12.61 -9.93 -16.47
C LYS A 181 -13.59 -8.77 -16.29
N ILE A 182 -13.54 -7.73 -17.14
CA ILE A 182 -14.47 -6.60 -17.11
C ILE A 182 -15.89 -7.07 -17.41
N VAL A 183 -16.08 -7.76 -18.55
CA VAL A 183 -17.37 -8.30 -18.96
C VAL A 183 -17.88 -9.32 -17.93
N GLN A 184 -17.02 -10.26 -17.50
CA GLN A 184 -17.39 -11.24 -16.47
C GLN A 184 -17.90 -10.59 -15.19
N SER A 185 -17.27 -9.50 -14.76
CA SER A 185 -17.65 -8.78 -13.54
C SER A 185 -18.96 -8.01 -13.71
N LEU A 186 -19.18 -7.40 -14.87
CA LEU A 186 -20.44 -6.72 -15.20
C LEU A 186 -21.60 -7.72 -15.26
N THR A 187 -21.41 -8.86 -15.92
CA THR A 187 -22.37 -9.97 -15.95
C THR A 187 -22.73 -10.43 -14.52
N LYS A 188 -21.73 -10.61 -13.66
CA LYS A 188 -21.96 -11.07 -12.27
C LYS A 188 -22.74 -10.06 -11.43
N VAL A 189 -22.51 -8.77 -11.61
CA VAL A 189 -23.19 -7.71 -10.85
C VAL A 189 -24.54 -7.32 -11.46
N GLY A 190 -24.70 -7.48 -12.77
CA GLY A 190 -25.96 -7.26 -13.47
C GLY A 190 -26.42 -5.81 -13.53
N VAL A 191 -25.50 -4.84 -13.42
CA VAL A 191 -25.71 -3.42 -13.71
C VAL A 191 -24.56 -2.83 -14.53
N LYS A 192 -24.85 -1.81 -15.35
CA LYS A 192 -23.88 -1.16 -16.25
C LYS A 192 -23.01 -0.08 -15.59
N ASN A 193 -23.41 0.40 -14.41
CA ASN A 193 -22.78 1.52 -13.70
C ASN A 193 -22.24 1.15 -12.29
N PRO A 194 -21.59 0.00 -12.08
CA PRO A 194 -20.99 -0.32 -10.79
C PRO A 194 -19.76 0.55 -10.49
N LEU A 195 -19.25 0.44 -9.26
CA LEU A 195 -17.93 0.90 -8.89
C LEU A 195 -16.94 -0.26 -9.01
N PHE A 196 -15.95 -0.12 -9.89
CA PHE A 196 -14.82 -1.04 -10.03
C PHE A 196 -13.64 -0.55 -9.20
N LEU A 197 -13.25 -1.33 -8.21
CA LEU A 197 -11.99 -1.20 -7.51
C LEU A 197 -10.92 -2.07 -8.19
N LEU A 198 -9.98 -1.42 -8.85
CA LEU A 198 -8.81 -2.06 -9.48
C LEU A 198 -7.68 -2.15 -8.43
N ASP A 199 -7.50 -3.35 -7.88
CA ASP A 199 -6.59 -3.60 -6.75
C ASP A 199 -5.18 -3.99 -7.23
N GLU A 200 -4.16 -3.51 -6.53
CA GLU A 200 -2.73 -3.78 -6.78
C GLU A 200 -2.23 -3.45 -8.21
N ILE A 201 -2.55 -2.26 -8.71
CA ILE A 201 -2.12 -1.81 -10.06
C ILE A 201 -0.59 -1.70 -10.20
N ASP A 202 0.14 -1.52 -9.09
CA ASP A 202 1.61 -1.49 -9.04
C ASP A 202 2.26 -2.87 -9.18
N LYS A 203 1.47 -3.95 -9.17
CA LYS A 203 1.95 -5.33 -9.28
C LYS A 203 1.63 -5.98 -10.63
N MET A 204 1.30 -5.17 -11.64
CA MET A 204 1.17 -5.65 -13.01
C MET A 204 2.55 -5.95 -13.57
N ALA A 205 2.71 -7.12 -14.20
CA ALA A 205 3.97 -7.48 -14.81
C ALA A 205 3.98 -7.03 -16.28
N GLN A 206 5.09 -6.42 -16.71
CA GLN A 206 5.37 -6.23 -18.13
C GLN A 206 6.06 -7.48 -18.65
N ASP A 207 5.35 -8.28 -19.46
CA ASP A 207 5.95 -9.38 -20.22
C ASP A 207 6.04 -9.01 -21.71
N TYR A 208 7.04 -9.57 -22.40
CA TYR A 208 7.30 -9.33 -23.84
C TYR A 208 6.14 -9.69 -24.79
N ARG A 209 5.05 -10.32 -24.31
CA ARG A 209 3.94 -10.84 -25.12
C ARG A 209 2.72 -9.89 -25.21
N GLY A 210 2.71 -8.80 -24.45
CA GLY A 210 1.63 -7.82 -24.47
C GLY A 210 1.73 -6.86 -23.29
N ASP A 211 1.18 -5.66 -23.42
CA ASP A 211 1.16 -4.66 -22.35
C ASP A 211 -0.25 -4.57 -21.74
N PRO A 212 -0.52 -5.23 -20.59
CA PRO A 212 -1.82 -5.14 -19.93
C PRO A 212 -2.16 -3.70 -19.50
N ALA A 213 -1.17 -2.81 -19.35
CA ALA A 213 -1.42 -1.40 -19.09
C ALA A 213 -2.12 -0.71 -20.27
N SER A 214 -1.82 -1.11 -21.51
CA SER A 214 -2.48 -0.57 -22.71
C SER A 214 -3.98 -0.93 -22.77
N ALA A 215 -4.33 -2.16 -22.39
CA ALA A 215 -5.72 -2.60 -22.29
C ALA A 215 -6.47 -1.81 -21.20
N LEU A 216 -5.83 -1.58 -20.06
CA LEU A 216 -6.40 -0.75 -19.00
C LEU A 216 -6.53 0.71 -19.40
N LEU A 217 -5.61 1.26 -20.19
CA LEU A 217 -5.72 2.63 -20.69
C LEU A 217 -7.00 2.82 -21.51
N GLU A 218 -7.38 1.85 -22.34
CA GLU A 218 -8.64 1.92 -23.10
C GLU A 218 -9.88 1.91 -22.17
N VAL A 219 -9.86 1.08 -21.13
CA VAL A 219 -10.93 0.98 -20.12
C VAL A 219 -11.04 2.26 -19.29
N LEU A 220 -9.90 2.86 -18.95
CA LEU A 220 -9.79 3.97 -18.02
C LEU A 220 -9.90 5.34 -18.71
N ASP A 221 -9.53 5.46 -19.99
CA ASP A 221 -9.58 6.72 -20.73
C ASP A 221 -11.03 7.12 -21.06
N PRO A 222 -11.53 8.27 -20.55
CA PRO A 222 -12.87 8.75 -20.84
C PRO A 222 -13.18 9.00 -22.33
N SER A 223 -12.14 9.11 -23.17
CA SER A 223 -12.29 9.27 -24.61
C SER A 223 -12.50 7.95 -25.36
N GLN A 224 -12.10 6.83 -24.78
CA GLN A 224 -12.13 5.49 -25.41
C GLN A 224 -13.13 4.55 -24.75
N ASN A 225 -13.35 4.67 -23.43
CA ASN A 225 -14.12 3.72 -22.63
C ASN A 225 -15.61 3.58 -23.03
N SER A 226 -16.16 4.54 -23.78
CA SER A 226 -17.53 4.44 -24.32
C SER A 226 -17.69 3.43 -25.46
N LYS A 227 -16.56 2.95 -26.02
CA LYS A 227 -16.51 1.98 -27.11
C LYS A 227 -15.49 0.87 -26.80
N PHE A 228 -15.40 0.47 -25.54
CA PHE A 228 -14.49 -0.60 -25.15
C PHE A 228 -14.85 -1.89 -25.89
N ASN A 229 -13.89 -2.46 -26.62
CA ASN A 229 -14.13 -3.67 -27.40
C ASN A 229 -13.52 -4.89 -26.71
N ASP A 230 -14.39 -5.78 -26.21
CA ASP A 230 -13.97 -7.09 -25.71
C ASP A 230 -13.87 -8.09 -26.89
N HIS A 231 -12.74 -8.78 -27.00
CA HIS A 231 -12.43 -9.69 -28.09
C HIS A 231 -13.38 -10.90 -28.18
N TYR A 232 -14.00 -11.28 -27.06
CA TYR A 232 -14.97 -12.36 -27.04
C TYR A 232 -16.34 -11.87 -27.51
N LEU A 233 -16.77 -10.70 -27.01
CA LEU A 233 -18.05 -10.09 -27.38
C LEU A 233 -18.07 -9.60 -28.84
N ASP A 234 -16.96 -9.07 -29.35
CA ASP A 234 -16.89 -8.44 -30.69
C ASP A 234 -17.97 -7.35 -30.85
N LEU A 235 -18.23 -6.62 -29.77
CA LEU A 235 -19.24 -5.56 -29.63
C LEU A 235 -18.67 -4.43 -28.76
N ASP A 236 -19.05 -3.20 -29.08
CA ASP A 236 -18.65 -2.02 -28.31
C ASP A 236 -19.48 -1.93 -27.03
N LEU A 237 -18.80 -1.97 -25.88
CA LEU A 237 -19.39 -1.84 -24.55
C LEU A 237 -19.14 -0.44 -23.99
N ASP A 238 -20.20 0.25 -23.56
CA ASP A 238 -20.08 1.58 -22.96
C ASP A 238 -19.75 1.48 -21.46
N LEU A 239 -18.49 1.75 -21.12
CA LEU A 239 -18.00 1.81 -19.73
C LEU A 239 -18.01 3.24 -19.16
N SER A 240 -18.54 4.24 -19.88
CA SER A 240 -18.46 5.65 -19.46
C SER A 240 -19.28 6.00 -18.20
N GLU A 241 -20.22 5.12 -17.79
CA GLU A 241 -20.98 5.25 -16.55
C GLU A 241 -20.37 4.46 -15.38
N VAL A 242 -19.36 3.62 -15.64
CA VAL A 242 -18.63 2.86 -14.61
C VAL A 242 -17.73 3.81 -13.83
N MET A 243 -17.71 3.66 -12.51
CA MET A 243 -16.80 4.43 -11.65
C MET A 243 -15.57 3.57 -11.34
N PHE A 244 -14.40 3.99 -11.79
CA PHE A 244 -13.14 3.30 -11.50
C PHE A 244 -12.41 3.97 -10.33
N ILE A 245 -11.94 3.14 -9.39
CA ILE A 245 -10.99 3.54 -8.34
C ILE A 245 -9.82 2.55 -8.39
N CYS A 246 -8.60 3.05 -8.46
CA CYS A 246 -7.41 2.23 -8.42
C CYS A 246 -6.82 2.19 -7.01
N THR A 247 -6.12 1.12 -6.67
CA THR A 247 -5.29 1.08 -5.47
C THR A 247 -3.90 0.53 -5.77
N ALA A 248 -2.90 1.05 -5.07
CA ALA A 248 -1.52 0.61 -5.17
C ALA A 248 -0.86 0.55 -3.80
N ASN A 249 0.19 -0.26 -3.67
CA ASN A 249 1.02 -0.26 -2.46
C ASN A 249 2.21 0.70 -2.55
N SER A 250 2.66 0.99 -3.77
CA SER A 250 3.79 1.88 -4.06
C SER A 250 3.48 2.79 -5.25
N MET A 251 4.36 3.77 -5.50
CA MET A 251 4.29 4.64 -6.67
C MET A 251 4.84 4.00 -7.95
N ASN A 252 5.17 2.70 -7.92
CA ASN A 252 5.72 1.96 -9.07
C ASN A 252 4.58 1.58 -10.05
N ILE A 253 3.88 2.59 -10.54
CA ILE A 253 2.76 2.48 -11.48
C ILE A 253 3.28 2.91 -12.86
N PRO A 254 2.89 2.25 -13.96
CA PRO A 254 3.27 2.70 -15.31
C PRO A 254 2.93 4.18 -15.54
N GLU A 255 3.89 4.97 -16.03
CA GLU A 255 3.75 6.43 -16.17
C GLU A 255 2.51 6.82 -17.00
N ALA A 256 2.23 6.07 -18.07
CA ALA A 256 1.07 6.31 -18.93
C ALA A 256 -0.28 6.25 -18.20
N LEU A 257 -0.36 5.42 -17.15
CA LEU A 257 -1.53 5.33 -16.26
C LEU A 257 -1.50 6.42 -15.19
N LEU A 258 -0.33 6.68 -14.62
CA LEU A 258 -0.14 7.68 -13.56
C LEU A 258 -0.57 9.09 -13.99
N ASP A 259 -0.26 9.48 -15.23
CA ASP A 259 -0.65 10.78 -15.80
C ASP A 259 -2.17 11.01 -15.88
N ARG A 260 -2.95 9.93 -15.80
CA ARG A 260 -4.43 9.96 -15.85
C ARG A 260 -5.06 9.75 -14.48
N MET A 261 -4.25 9.71 -13.42
CA MET A 261 -4.69 9.41 -12.06
C MET A 261 -4.52 10.60 -11.13
N GLU A 262 -5.49 10.75 -10.23
CA GLU A 262 -5.37 11.61 -9.07
C GLU A 262 -4.94 10.74 -7.89
N VAL A 263 -3.68 10.90 -7.50
CA VAL A 263 -3.07 10.10 -6.45
C VAL A 263 -3.39 10.66 -5.07
N ILE A 264 -4.08 9.88 -4.26
CA ILE A 264 -4.28 10.14 -2.83
C ILE A 264 -3.39 9.18 -2.05
N ARG A 265 -2.49 9.74 -1.24
CA ARG A 265 -1.59 8.96 -0.39
C ARG A 265 -2.24 8.69 0.96
N LEU A 266 -2.33 7.42 1.34
CA LEU A 266 -2.78 6.97 2.64
C LEU A 266 -1.55 6.63 3.49
N PRO A 267 -1.24 7.44 4.52
CA PRO A 267 -0.16 7.13 5.43
C PRO A 267 -0.51 5.91 6.29
N GLY A 268 0.48 5.39 7.01
CA GLY A 268 0.24 4.45 8.11
C GLY A 268 -0.47 5.12 9.29
N TYR A 269 -0.96 4.30 10.21
CA TYR A 269 -1.63 4.75 11.42
C TYR A 269 -0.65 4.90 12.60
N THR A 270 -0.93 5.89 13.45
CA THR A 270 -0.36 6.03 14.81
C THR A 270 -0.87 4.92 15.75
N GLU A 271 -0.24 4.75 16.91
CA GLU A 271 -0.67 3.73 17.88
C GLU A 271 -2.11 3.97 18.36
N ASP A 272 -2.45 5.21 18.72
CA ASP A 272 -3.79 5.55 19.20
C ASP A 272 -4.84 5.36 18.10
N GLU A 273 -4.53 5.68 16.84
CA GLU A 273 -5.40 5.38 15.71
C GLU A 273 -5.62 3.88 15.56
N LYS A 274 -4.56 3.06 15.67
CA LYS A 274 -4.69 1.59 15.57
C LYS A 274 -5.55 1.02 16.69
N VAL A 275 -5.40 1.51 17.92
CA VAL A 275 -6.22 1.11 19.07
C VAL A 275 -7.69 1.44 18.81
N ASN A 276 -8.00 2.68 18.40
CA ASN A 276 -9.35 3.09 18.05
C ASN A 276 -9.94 2.26 16.89
N ILE A 277 -9.15 1.99 15.85
CA ILE A 277 -9.57 1.14 14.72
C ILE A 277 -9.88 -0.28 15.19
N ALA A 278 -9.04 -0.83 16.07
CA ALA A 278 -9.24 -2.16 16.60
C ALA A 278 -10.52 -2.27 17.42
N GLU A 279 -10.75 -1.34 18.34
CA GLU A 279 -11.95 -1.32 19.19
C GLU A 279 -13.23 -1.13 18.40
N ARG A 280 -13.26 -0.15 17.49
CA ARG A 280 -14.48 0.20 16.75
C ARG A 280 -14.82 -0.79 15.64
N TYR A 281 -13.81 -1.39 15.01
CA TYR A 281 -14.02 -2.19 13.80
C TYR A 281 -13.47 -3.62 13.89
N LEU A 282 -12.20 -3.80 14.26
CA LEU A 282 -11.56 -5.13 14.14
C LEU A 282 -12.09 -6.12 15.17
N VAL A 283 -12.30 -5.70 16.42
CA VAL A 283 -12.83 -6.55 17.50
C VAL A 283 -14.28 -6.95 17.21
N PRO A 284 -15.22 -6.03 16.89
CA PRO A 284 -16.58 -6.40 16.50
C PRO A 284 -16.63 -7.32 15.26
N LYS A 285 -15.79 -7.03 14.26
CA LYS A 285 -15.67 -7.86 13.05
C LYS A 285 -15.16 -9.26 13.37
N ALA A 286 -14.16 -9.39 14.24
CA ALA A 286 -13.63 -10.67 14.66
C ALA A 286 -14.66 -11.48 15.46
N ILE A 287 -15.41 -10.85 16.37
CA ILE A 287 -16.50 -11.49 17.12
C ILE A 287 -17.55 -12.06 16.14
N LYS A 288 -18.03 -11.22 15.21
CA LYS A 288 -19.03 -11.63 14.21
C LYS A 288 -18.53 -12.75 13.31
N ASN A 289 -17.32 -12.63 12.76
CA ASN A 289 -16.77 -13.60 11.80
C ASN A 289 -16.43 -14.95 12.43
N ASN A 290 -16.18 -14.99 13.74
CA ASN A 290 -15.93 -16.23 14.47
C ASN A 290 -17.19 -16.79 15.16
N GLY A 291 -18.36 -16.18 14.95
CA GLY A 291 -19.63 -16.66 15.48
C GLY A 291 -19.78 -16.50 17.00
N LEU A 292 -19.02 -15.59 17.62
CA LEU A 292 -19.15 -15.25 19.03
C LEU A 292 -20.33 -14.27 19.23
N ARG A 293 -21.00 -14.39 20.37
CA ARG A 293 -21.97 -13.39 20.85
C ARG A 293 -21.21 -12.17 21.39
N PRO A 294 -21.77 -10.94 21.31
CA PRO A 294 -21.07 -9.72 21.73
C PRO A 294 -20.57 -9.70 23.17
N LYS A 295 -21.15 -10.50 24.07
CA LYS A 295 -20.77 -10.58 25.49
C LYS A 295 -19.77 -11.69 25.81
N GLU A 296 -19.40 -12.52 24.83
CA GLU A 296 -18.51 -13.67 25.09
C GLU A 296 -17.02 -13.30 25.12
N LEU A 297 -16.66 -12.19 24.48
CA LEU A 297 -15.28 -11.70 24.39
C LEU A 297 -15.25 -10.19 24.54
N THR A 298 -14.49 -9.71 25.53
CA THR A 298 -14.08 -8.32 25.64
C THR A 298 -12.56 -8.26 25.60
N ILE A 299 -12.00 -7.45 24.72
CA ILE A 299 -10.55 -7.17 24.69
C ILE A 299 -10.38 -5.75 25.18
N HIS A 300 -9.70 -5.59 26.30
CA HIS A 300 -9.49 -4.27 26.91
C HIS A 300 -8.51 -3.42 26.09
N GLU A 301 -8.64 -2.09 26.19
CA GLU A 301 -7.77 -1.13 25.49
C GLU A 301 -6.29 -1.43 25.77
N GLU A 302 -5.92 -1.70 27.03
CA GLU A 302 -4.52 -2.00 27.36
C GLU A 302 -4.00 -3.27 26.66
N ALA A 303 -4.86 -4.27 26.45
CA ALA A 303 -4.48 -5.47 25.72
C ALA A 303 -4.31 -5.17 24.23
N ILE A 304 -5.19 -4.36 23.64
CA ILE A 304 -5.08 -3.93 22.24
C ILE A 304 -3.78 -3.15 22.02
N ARG A 305 -3.47 -2.21 22.92
CA ARG A 305 -2.23 -1.44 22.90
C ARG A 305 -1.01 -2.35 22.97
N ASP A 306 -1.03 -3.34 23.86
CA ASP A 306 0.05 -4.33 23.99
C ASP A 306 0.20 -5.22 22.73
N ILE A 307 -0.90 -5.56 22.05
CA ILE A 307 -0.87 -6.24 20.74
C ILE A 307 -0.17 -5.36 19.70
N VAL A 308 -0.56 -4.08 19.61
CA VAL A 308 0.03 -3.12 18.67
C VAL A 308 1.53 -3.01 18.89
N GLN A 309 1.96 -2.88 20.15
CA GLN A 309 3.36 -2.62 20.52
C GLN A 309 4.26 -3.87 20.46
N ARG A 310 3.76 -5.04 20.88
CA ARG A 310 4.63 -6.22 21.15
C ARG A 310 4.35 -7.43 20.26
N TYR A 311 3.24 -7.41 19.50
CA TYR A 311 2.84 -8.52 18.63
C TYR A 311 2.74 -8.14 17.15
N THR A 312 2.83 -6.85 16.81
CA THR A 312 2.78 -6.35 15.43
C THR A 312 3.92 -5.38 15.13
N ARG A 313 4.45 -5.39 13.90
CA ARG A 313 5.38 -4.39 13.36
C ARG A 313 4.98 -4.09 11.92
N GLU A 314 4.10 -3.12 11.74
CA GLU A 314 3.53 -2.73 10.44
C GLU A 314 3.02 -1.28 10.47
N ALA A 315 2.80 -0.66 9.30
CA ALA A 315 2.16 0.66 9.20
C ALA A 315 0.63 0.61 9.24
N GLY A 316 0.02 -0.44 8.67
CA GLY A 316 -1.43 -0.68 8.68
C GLY A 316 -1.91 -1.48 9.89
N VAL A 317 -3.06 -2.13 9.74
CA VAL A 317 -3.70 -2.97 10.79
C VAL A 317 -3.92 -4.43 10.36
N ARG A 318 -3.21 -4.91 9.32
CA ARG A 318 -3.46 -6.25 8.76
C ARG A 318 -3.02 -7.37 9.71
N ASN A 319 -1.84 -7.26 10.33
CA ASN A 319 -1.41 -8.19 11.36
C ASN A 319 -2.18 -7.98 12.66
N LEU A 320 -2.55 -6.75 13.01
CA LEU A 320 -3.44 -6.47 14.15
C LEU A 320 -4.77 -7.23 14.02
N GLU A 321 -5.43 -7.17 12.85
CA GLU A 321 -6.66 -7.94 12.57
C GLU A 321 -6.42 -9.46 12.72
N ARG A 322 -5.26 -9.97 12.26
CA ARG A 322 -4.91 -11.39 12.38
C ARG A 322 -4.75 -11.83 13.83
N GLU A 323 -4.09 -11.04 14.67
CA GLU A 323 -3.90 -11.35 16.09
C GLU A 323 -5.23 -11.26 16.86
N VAL A 324 -6.03 -10.22 16.62
CA VAL A 324 -7.39 -10.10 17.20
C VAL A 324 -8.27 -11.30 16.80
N SER A 325 -8.23 -11.69 15.52
CA SER A 325 -8.94 -12.87 15.03
C SER A 325 -8.42 -14.20 15.63
N LYS A 326 -7.12 -14.28 15.93
CA LYS A 326 -6.51 -15.45 16.61
C LYS A 326 -6.99 -15.57 18.06
N ILE A 327 -7.12 -14.45 18.78
CA ILE A 327 -7.73 -14.40 20.13
C ILE A 327 -9.16 -14.92 20.06
N ALA A 328 -9.99 -14.37 19.16
CA ALA A 328 -11.37 -14.80 18.97
C ALA A 328 -11.48 -16.31 18.68
N ARG A 329 -10.63 -16.88 17.82
CA ARG A 329 -10.62 -18.34 17.56
C ARG A 329 -10.27 -19.16 18.79
N LYS A 330 -9.32 -18.71 19.62
CA LYS A 330 -8.97 -19.41 20.88
C LYS A 330 -10.12 -19.38 21.88
N VAL A 331 -10.81 -18.25 21.99
CA VAL A 331 -12.01 -18.08 22.83
C VAL A 331 -13.13 -19.02 22.37
N VAL A 332 -13.39 -19.10 21.06
CA VAL A 332 -14.36 -20.07 20.50
C VAL A 332 -13.97 -21.51 20.86
N LYS A 333 -12.70 -21.89 20.69
CA LYS A 333 -12.21 -23.23 21.04
C LYS A 333 -12.49 -23.53 22.52
N GLU A 334 -12.21 -22.59 23.41
CA GLU A 334 -12.44 -22.74 24.85
C GLU A 334 -13.93 -22.87 25.20
N ALA A 335 -14.79 -22.04 24.58
CA ALA A 335 -16.23 -22.07 24.78
C ALA A 335 -16.84 -23.41 24.37
N VAL A 336 -16.43 -23.95 23.21
CA VAL A 336 -16.88 -25.24 22.70
C VAL A 336 -16.37 -26.38 23.58
N SER A 337 -15.10 -26.36 23.97
CA SER A 337 -14.51 -27.42 24.81
C SER A 337 -15.13 -27.48 26.22
N LYS A 338 -15.41 -26.33 26.84
CA LYS A 338 -15.97 -26.26 28.20
C LYS A 338 -17.50 -26.39 28.26
N LYS A 339 -18.21 -26.52 27.13
CA LYS A 339 -19.69 -26.54 27.02
C LYS A 339 -20.37 -25.43 27.84
N SER A 340 -19.71 -24.29 28.03
CA SER A 340 -20.16 -23.26 28.95
C SER A 340 -21.14 -22.32 28.25
N LYS A 341 -22.41 -22.32 28.69
CA LYS A 341 -23.48 -21.51 28.06
C LYS A 341 -23.32 -19.99 28.29
N ASN A 342 -22.51 -19.58 29.26
CA ASN A 342 -22.32 -18.18 29.68
C ASN A 342 -20.83 -17.84 29.84
N LEU A 343 -19.99 -18.22 28.87
CA LEU A 343 -18.58 -17.84 28.90
C LEU A 343 -18.45 -16.35 28.56
N GLN A 344 -17.92 -15.56 29.49
CA GLN A 344 -17.46 -14.20 29.24
C GLN A 344 -15.96 -14.20 29.54
N LEU A 345 -15.15 -13.94 28.52
CA LEU A 345 -13.69 -13.85 28.66
C LEU A 345 -13.25 -12.42 28.42
N ASP A 346 -12.53 -11.90 29.40
CA ASP A 346 -11.91 -10.59 29.36
C ASP A 346 -10.41 -10.77 29.08
N VAL A 347 -9.94 -10.24 27.96
CA VAL A 347 -8.55 -10.28 27.54
C VAL A 347 -7.89 -8.97 27.95
N THR A 348 -6.90 -9.09 28.84
CA THR A 348 -6.10 -8.01 29.42
C THR A 348 -4.64 -8.18 29.00
N SER A 349 -3.79 -7.17 29.18
CA SER A 349 -2.35 -7.32 28.88
C SER A 349 -1.70 -8.48 29.67
N ALA A 350 -2.17 -8.76 30.89
CA ALA A 350 -1.60 -9.82 31.73
C ALA A 350 -1.85 -11.25 31.20
N ASN A 351 -3.03 -11.52 30.63
CA ASN A 351 -3.38 -12.85 30.09
C ASN A 351 -3.18 -12.98 28.58
N LEU A 352 -2.78 -11.89 27.90
CA LEU A 352 -2.52 -11.87 26.46
C LEU A 352 -1.54 -12.97 26.00
N PRO A 353 -0.46 -13.31 26.74
CA PRO A 353 0.45 -14.38 26.34
C PRO A 353 -0.20 -15.78 26.26
N GLU A 354 -1.27 -16.04 27.00
CA GLU A 354 -2.02 -17.30 26.91
C GLU A 354 -2.68 -17.46 25.53
N TYR A 355 -3.09 -16.34 24.94
CA TYR A 355 -3.72 -16.29 23.63
C TYR A 355 -2.72 -16.14 22.48
N LEU A 356 -1.72 -15.29 22.60
CA LEU A 356 -0.82 -14.98 21.49
C LEU A 356 0.52 -15.69 21.54
N GLY A 357 0.92 -16.20 22.71
CA GLY A 357 2.26 -16.72 22.98
C GLY A 357 3.17 -15.63 23.60
N PRO A 358 4.48 -15.90 23.76
CA PRO A 358 5.42 -14.90 24.24
C PRO A 358 5.46 -13.68 23.31
N HIS A 359 5.96 -12.57 23.85
CA HIS A 359 6.06 -11.31 23.14
C HIS A 359 6.99 -11.49 21.93
N LYS A 360 6.56 -10.98 20.76
CA LYS A 360 7.31 -11.17 19.51
C LYS A 360 8.31 -10.05 19.26
N PHE A 361 8.01 -8.87 19.79
CA PHE A 361 8.79 -7.65 19.63
C PHE A 361 8.97 -6.98 20.98
N ASP A 362 10.15 -6.40 21.17
CA ASP A 362 10.44 -5.51 22.28
C ASP A 362 9.97 -4.09 21.93
N PHE A 363 9.33 -3.41 22.89
CA PHE A 363 8.83 -2.04 22.74
C PHE A 363 9.67 -1.08 23.57
N GLY A 364 9.99 0.09 23.03
CA GLY A 364 10.74 1.13 23.75
C GLY A 364 12.26 1.03 23.65
N MET A 365 12.82 0.43 22.58
CA MET A 365 14.27 0.32 22.37
C MET A 365 14.91 1.62 21.84
N ALA A 366 14.71 2.75 22.51
CA ALA A 366 15.86 3.64 22.66
C ALA A 366 16.76 2.90 23.66
N GLU A 367 17.99 2.56 23.28
CA GLU A 367 18.93 1.93 24.23
C GLU A 367 19.00 2.78 25.50
N ASP A 368 19.05 2.17 26.69
CA ASP A 368 19.08 2.96 27.92
C ASP A 368 20.43 3.68 28.10
N GLU A 369 21.48 3.20 27.43
CA GLU A 369 22.85 3.66 27.62
C GLU A 369 23.43 4.37 26.39
N ALA A 370 24.13 5.47 26.64
CA ALA A 370 24.89 6.19 25.62
C ALA A 370 26.10 5.36 25.16
N GLN A 371 26.27 5.18 23.84
CA GLN A 371 27.32 4.35 23.26
C GLN A 371 28.19 5.15 22.28
N VAL A 372 29.46 4.75 22.15
CA VAL A 372 30.40 5.33 21.19
C VAL A 372 30.15 4.71 19.82
N GLY A 373 30.07 5.57 18.79
CA GLY A 373 29.92 5.16 17.40
C GLY A 373 28.54 4.63 17.04
N ARG A 374 27.54 4.73 17.93
CA ARG A 374 26.18 4.24 17.68
C ARG A 374 25.16 5.37 17.69
N VAL A 375 24.32 5.45 16.67
CA VAL A 375 23.29 6.49 16.55
C VAL A 375 22.04 5.96 15.85
N ASN A 376 20.89 6.53 16.19
CA ASN A 376 19.65 6.24 15.48
C ASN A 376 19.47 7.18 14.28
N GLY A 377 19.33 6.61 13.09
CA GLY A 377 18.87 7.26 11.88
C GLY A 377 17.40 6.95 11.59
N LEU A 378 16.77 7.74 10.73
CA LEU A 378 15.42 7.47 10.24
C LEU A 378 15.45 7.17 8.75
N ALA A 379 14.88 6.01 8.37
CA ALA A 379 14.72 5.60 7.00
C ALA A 379 13.26 5.64 6.56
N TRP A 380 13.08 5.75 5.25
CA TRP A 380 11.80 5.58 4.59
C TRP A 380 11.88 4.32 3.72
N THR A 381 10.91 3.44 3.90
CA THR A 381 10.73 2.23 3.10
C THR A 381 9.37 2.27 2.40
N SER A 382 9.16 1.40 1.42
CA SER A 382 7.88 1.26 0.73
C SER A 382 6.72 0.84 1.65
N VAL A 383 7.02 0.29 2.83
CA VAL A 383 6.02 -0.11 3.84
C VAL A 383 5.86 0.90 4.99
N GLY A 384 6.60 2.01 4.95
CA GLY A 384 6.57 3.08 5.95
C GLY A 384 7.95 3.47 6.48
N GLY A 385 7.98 4.32 7.50
CA GLY A 385 9.22 4.75 8.13
C GLY A 385 9.76 3.73 9.13
N GLU A 386 11.07 3.70 9.28
CA GLU A 386 11.80 2.79 10.17
C GLU A 386 12.93 3.52 10.91
N LEU A 387 13.15 3.12 12.17
CA LEU A 387 14.32 3.52 12.95
C LEU A 387 15.48 2.60 12.58
N LEU A 388 16.59 3.16 12.14
CA LEU A 388 17.80 2.42 11.80
C LEU A 388 18.89 2.71 12.83
N THR A 389 19.49 1.65 13.36
CA THR A 389 20.72 1.78 14.15
C THR A 389 21.91 1.83 13.19
N ILE A 390 22.73 2.85 13.32
CA ILE A 390 24.02 2.96 12.61
C ILE A 390 25.12 2.74 13.65
N GLU A 391 26.01 1.80 13.36
CA GLU A 391 27.16 1.46 14.20
C GLU A 391 28.46 1.74 13.45
N VAL A 392 29.41 2.36 14.13
CA VAL A 392 30.72 2.70 13.59
C VAL A 392 31.78 2.29 14.60
N ALA A 393 32.65 1.37 14.19
CA ALA A 393 33.81 0.96 14.97
C ALA A 393 35.08 1.57 14.37
N ALA A 394 35.90 2.19 15.23
CA ALA A 394 37.24 2.66 14.89
C ALA A 394 38.26 1.70 15.54
N VAL A 395 39.07 1.03 14.72
CA VAL A 395 40.08 0.06 15.18
C VAL A 395 41.44 0.40 14.63
N LYS A 396 42.52 0.08 15.36
CA LYS A 396 43.88 0.33 14.88
C LYS A 396 44.14 -0.43 13.57
N GLY A 397 44.61 0.27 12.55
CA GLY A 397 44.70 -0.25 11.19
C GLY A 397 45.58 0.59 10.25
N LYS A 398 45.22 0.62 8.97
CA LYS A 398 45.92 1.31 7.88
C LYS A 398 45.02 2.27 7.10
N GLY A 399 43.95 2.78 7.72
CA GLY A 399 43.03 3.72 7.09
C GLY A 399 42.00 3.06 6.17
N LYS A 400 41.76 1.76 6.31
CA LYS A 400 40.75 1.05 5.50
C LYS A 400 39.35 1.44 5.93
N PHE A 401 38.47 1.53 4.93
CA PHE A 401 37.07 1.83 5.15
C PHE A 401 36.22 0.62 4.75
N ILE A 402 35.47 0.07 5.71
CA ILE A 402 34.70 -1.17 5.57
C ILE A 402 33.23 -0.84 5.79
N THR A 403 32.36 -1.36 4.94
CA THR A 403 30.91 -1.16 5.03
C THR A 403 30.17 -2.49 4.96
N THR A 404 29.26 -2.76 5.89
CA THR A 404 28.40 -3.96 5.89
C THR A 404 26.94 -3.62 6.19
N GLY A 405 26.01 -4.52 5.82
CA GLY A 405 24.56 -4.32 6.02
C GLY A 405 23.75 -4.12 4.74
N SER A 406 24.19 -4.69 3.61
CA SER A 406 23.48 -4.64 2.32
C SER A 406 23.16 -3.23 1.83
N LEU A 407 24.19 -2.39 1.81
CA LEU A 407 24.12 -0.99 1.40
C LEU A 407 24.17 -0.85 -0.12
N GLY A 408 23.26 -0.05 -0.67
CA GLY A 408 23.31 0.37 -2.06
C GLY A 408 24.39 1.41 -2.33
N ASP A 409 24.55 1.81 -3.58
CA ASP A 409 25.65 2.67 -4.00
C ASP A 409 25.49 4.13 -3.52
N VAL A 410 24.26 4.65 -3.47
CA VAL A 410 23.98 6.00 -2.95
C VAL A 410 24.33 6.08 -1.46
N MET A 411 24.06 5.02 -0.70
CA MET A 411 24.45 4.97 0.71
C MET A 411 25.98 4.92 0.90
N LYS A 412 26.72 4.19 0.06
CA LYS A 412 28.20 4.18 0.11
C LYS A 412 28.80 5.55 -0.20
N GLU A 413 28.22 6.26 -1.17
CA GLU A 413 28.59 7.66 -1.47
C GLU A 413 28.31 8.60 -0.30
N SER A 414 27.16 8.43 0.36
CA SER A 414 26.80 9.18 1.57
C SER A 414 27.81 8.97 2.70
N ILE A 415 28.24 7.72 2.92
CA ILE A 415 29.25 7.42 3.95
C ILE A 415 30.61 8.06 3.59
N THR A 416 31.01 8.01 2.32
CA THR A 416 32.26 8.64 1.85
C THR A 416 32.23 10.15 2.06
N THR A 417 31.08 10.76 1.77
CA THR A 417 30.82 12.19 1.99
C THR A 417 30.90 12.52 3.49
N ALA A 418 30.26 11.73 4.35
CA ALA A 418 30.30 11.90 5.79
C ALA A 418 31.73 11.81 6.35
N MET A 419 32.54 10.85 5.90
CA MET A 419 33.96 10.76 6.27
C MET A 419 34.75 12.00 5.86
N THR A 420 34.46 12.55 4.68
CA THR A 420 35.11 13.77 4.20
C THR A 420 34.75 14.99 5.06
N VAL A 421 33.48 15.08 5.48
CA VAL A 421 33.02 16.11 6.43
C VAL A 421 33.74 16.01 7.77
N VAL A 422 33.95 14.80 8.31
CA VAL A 422 34.75 14.61 9.54
C VAL A 422 36.20 15.05 9.34
N ARG A 423 36.84 14.64 8.23
CA ARG A 423 38.24 15.01 7.91
C ARG A 423 38.43 16.52 7.79
N THR A 424 37.51 17.22 7.13
CA THR A 424 37.58 18.68 6.96
C THR A 424 37.39 19.46 8.27
N ARG A 425 36.82 18.83 9.30
CA ARG A 425 36.62 19.40 10.64
C ARG A 425 37.55 18.81 11.70
N ALA A 426 38.55 18.05 11.29
CA ALA A 426 39.39 17.26 12.20
C ALA A 426 40.04 18.12 13.30
N ASP A 427 40.62 19.26 12.92
CA ASP A 427 41.26 20.19 13.86
C ASP A 427 40.27 20.74 14.91
N GLU A 428 39.06 21.11 14.48
CA GLU A 428 38.00 21.62 15.36
C GLU A 428 37.46 20.53 16.29
N LEU A 429 37.48 19.28 15.83
CA LEU A 429 37.01 18.10 16.55
C LEU A 429 38.11 17.42 17.38
N GLY A 430 39.33 17.94 17.41
CA GLY A 430 40.42 17.34 18.20
C GLY A 430 41.00 16.05 17.59
N ILE A 431 40.80 15.81 16.31
CA ILE A 431 41.24 14.58 15.61
C ILE A 431 42.51 14.89 14.83
N GLU A 432 43.62 14.26 15.18
CA GLU A 432 44.89 14.42 14.46
C GLU A 432 44.81 13.81 13.05
N ALA A 433 45.42 14.46 12.06
CA ALA A 433 45.40 13.99 10.66
C ALA A 433 45.94 12.56 10.49
N SER A 434 46.98 12.18 11.26
CA SER A 434 47.55 10.82 11.27
C SER A 434 46.55 9.75 11.69
N ARG A 435 45.57 10.08 12.53
CA ARG A 435 44.55 9.11 13.00
C ARG A 435 43.74 8.52 11.86
N PHE A 436 43.53 9.26 10.77
CA PHE A 436 42.78 8.75 9.62
C PHE A 436 43.56 7.69 8.82
N GLU A 437 44.89 7.69 8.88
CA GLU A 437 45.75 6.71 8.21
C GLU A 437 46.07 5.51 9.12
N GLU A 438 46.03 5.70 10.44
CA GLU A 438 46.33 4.66 11.44
C GLU A 438 45.10 3.90 11.95
N THR A 439 43.89 4.26 11.49
CA THR A 439 42.63 3.72 12.00
C THR A 439 41.80 3.16 10.86
N ASP A 440 41.48 1.87 10.90
CA ASP A 440 40.46 1.28 10.06
C ASP A 440 39.08 1.60 10.65
N VAL A 441 38.13 1.98 9.79
CA VAL A 441 36.76 2.31 10.19
C VAL A 441 35.80 1.33 9.56
N HIS A 442 34.93 0.74 10.38
CA HIS A 442 33.88 -0.16 9.94
C HIS A 442 32.52 0.43 10.27
N VAL A 443 31.75 0.75 9.24
CA VAL A 443 30.34 1.16 9.33
C VAL A 443 29.44 -0.04 9.11
N HIS A 444 28.57 -0.32 10.08
CA HIS A 444 27.59 -1.40 10.04
C HIS A 444 26.18 -0.85 10.22
N LEU A 445 25.27 -1.27 9.34
CA LEU A 445 23.83 -1.06 9.51
C LEU A 445 23.15 -2.44 9.68
N PRO A 446 22.78 -2.85 10.91
CA PRO A 446 22.19 -4.16 11.23
C PRO A 446 20.91 -4.46 10.42
N GLU A 447 20.49 -5.72 10.28
CA GLU A 447 19.38 -6.16 9.38
C GLU A 447 19.78 -6.24 7.88
N GLY A 448 20.82 -7.02 7.57
CA GLY A 448 21.39 -7.16 6.22
C GLY A 448 20.52 -7.85 5.16
N ALA A 449 19.27 -8.21 5.45
CA ALA A 449 18.36 -8.83 4.47
C ALA A 449 17.58 -7.80 3.64
N THR A 450 17.39 -6.58 4.16
CA THR A 450 16.67 -5.50 3.49
C THR A 450 17.67 -4.50 2.90
N PRO A 451 17.68 -4.29 1.58
CA PRO A 451 18.54 -3.28 0.96
C PRO A 451 18.27 -1.89 1.52
N LYS A 452 19.34 -1.17 1.88
CA LYS A 452 19.26 0.20 2.37
C LYS A 452 19.99 1.11 1.42
N ASP A 453 19.23 1.97 0.74
CA ASP A 453 19.79 2.88 -0.24
C ASP A 453 19.10 4.24 -0.15
N GLY A 454 19.89 5.31 -0.10
CA GLY A 454 19.40 6.67 0.01
C GLY A 454 20.34 7.59 0.81
N PRO A 455 20.40 8.89 0.47
CA PRO A 455 21.39 9.81 1.06
C PRO A 455 20.97 10.35 2.44
N SER A 456 19.74 10.07 2.89
CA SER A 456 19.13 10.72 4.07
C SER A 456 19.69 10.31 5.44
N ALA A 457 20.71 9.44 5.46
CA ALA A 457 21.43 9.03 6.67
C ALA A 457 22.73 9.84 6.90
N GLY A 458 23.04 10.81 6.03
CA GLY A 458 24.30 11.55 6.07
C GLY A 458 24.61 12.17 7.44
N LEU A 459 23.64 12.83 8.08
CA LEU A 459 23.85 13.49 9.38
C LEU A 459 24.14 12.48 10.49
N ALA A 460 23.44 11.34 10.48
CA ALA A 460 23.64 10.25 11.42
C ALA A 460 25.02 9.62 11.23
N LEU A 461 25.39 9.31 9.99
CA LEU A 461 26.71 8.78 9.62
C LEU A 461 27.84 9.70 10.09
N THR A 462 27.73 11.01 9.83
CA THR A 462 28.75 11.96 10.28
C THR A 462 28.86 11.97 11.80
N THR A 463 27.73 12.01 12.53
CA THR A 463 27.74 12.00 14.00
C THR A 463 28.38 10.73 14.57
N ALA A 464 28.04 9.56 14.02
CA ALA A 464 28.62 8.27 14.44
C ALA A 464 30.13 8.20 14.18
N LEU A 465 30.59 8.72 13.03
CA LEU A 465 32.01 8.82 12.70
C LEU A 465 32.74 9.75 13.68
N VAL A 466 32.20 10.94 13.98
CA VAL A 466 32.79 11.85 14.97
C VAL A 466 32.90 11.17 16.32
N SER A 467 31.84 10.49 16.77
CA SER A 467 31.84 9.73 18.02
C SER A 467 32.92 8.65 18.04
N ALA A 468 33.03 7.85 16.98
CA ALA A 468 34.03 6.78 16.89
C ALA A 468 35.48 7.29 16.92
N PHE A 469 35.78 8.42 16.28
CA PHE A 469 37.13 9.01 16.31
C PHE A 469 37.46 9.74 17.61
N THR A 470 36.47 10.38 18.24
CA THR A 470 36.68 11.15 19.48
C THR A 470 36.57 10.29 20.75
N GLY A 471 35.94 9.12 20.64
CA GLY A 471 35.63 8.25 21.79
C GLY A 471 34.48 8.79 22.66
N ILE A 472 33.74 9.78 22.19
CA ILE A 472 32.65 10.42 22.94
C ILE A 472 31.33 9.75 22.61
N ALA A 473 30.61 9.27 23.61
CA ALA A 473 29.33 8.60 23.44
C ALA A 473 28.23 9.51 22.89
N ILE A 474 27.30 8.93 22.13
CA ILE A 474 26.10 9.59 21.62
C ILE A 474 24.93 9.23 22.54
N ARG A 475 24.10 10.22 22.89
CA ARG A 475 22.90 9.95 23.70
C ARG A 475 21.93 9.04 22.94
N PRO A 476 21.22 8.12 23.59
CA PRO A 476 20.44 7.10 22.87
C PRO A 476 19.01 7.52 22.52
N ASP A 477 18.49 8.59 23.14
CA ASP A 477 17.11 9.08 22.98
C ASP A 477 16.94 10.08 21.83
N ILE A 478 17.92 10.13 20.90
CA ILE A 478 17.86 10.96 19.70
C ILE A 478 17.75 10.14 18.43
N ALA A 479 17.13 10.73 17.41
CA ALA A 479 17.23 10.27 16.04
C ALA A 479 17.48 11.44 15.10
N MET A 480 18.03 11.17 13.92
CA MET A 480 18.25 12.21 12.93
C MET A 480 18.04 11.72 11.49
N THR A 481 17.62 12.64 10.63
CA THR A 481 17.54 12.42 9.19
C THR A 481 17.98 13.66 8.46
N GLY A 482 18.63 13.47 7.32
CA GLY A 482 19.14 14.56 6.51
C GLY A 482 20.30 14.09 5.66
N GLU A 483 20.34 14.56 4.42
CA GLU A 483 21.52 14.41 3.59
C GLU A 483 22.58 15.43 4.04
N THR A 484 23.85 15.06 3.94
CA THR A 484 24.98 15.91 4.32
C THR A 484 25.78 16.27 3.08
N SER A 485 25.97 17.57 2.82
CA SER A 485 26.91 18.05 1.80
C SER A 485 28.36 17.97 2.28
N LEU A 486 29.35 18.05 1.38
CA LEU A 486 30.78 18.14 1.74
C LEU A 486 31.10 19.30 2.69
N GLY A 487 30.32 20.39 2.65
CA GLY A 487 30.44 21.52 3.57
C GLY A 487 29.83 21.27 4.96
N GLY A 488 29.21 20.11 5.19
CA GLY A 488 28.51 19.76 6.44
C GLY A 488 27.11 20.37 6.59
N ARG A 489 26.53 20.94 5.52
CA ARG A 489 25.14 21.43 5.55
C ARG A 489 24.13 20.29 5.52
N ALA A 490 23.06 20.43 6.30
CA ALA A 490 21.90 19.54 6.30
C ALA A 490 20.99 19.88 5.11
N MET A 491 20.79 18.92 4.22
CA MET A 491 20.01 19.05 3.00
C MET A 491 18.63 18.39 3.17
N ARG A 492 17.63 18.92 2.45
CA ARG A 492 16.23 18.47 2.52
C ARG A 492 16.09 16.99 2.19
N ILE A 493 15.18 16.31 2.89
CA ILE A 493 14.82 14.90 2.64
C ILE A 493 13.33 14.74 2.32
N GLY A 494 12.96 13.60 1.74
CA GLY A 494 11.57 13.18 1.58
C GLY A 494 11.08 12.27 2.70
N GLY A 495 9.75 12.06 2.77
CA GLY A 495 9.11 11.10 3.68
C GLY A 495 9.22 11.49 5.16
N LEU A 496 9.17 12.79 5.48
CA LEU A 496 9.36 13.27 6.85
C LEU A 496 8.27 12.74 7.80
N LYS A 497 7.01 12.72 7.35
CA LYS A 497 5.87 12.21 8.11
C LYS A 497 6.10 10.78 8.58
N GLU A 498 6.44 9.88 7.66
CA GLU A 498 6.67 8.47 7.99
C GLU A 498 7.88 8.28 8.90
N LYS A 499 8.94 9.06 8.70
CA LYS A 499 10.15 9.04 9.54
C LYS A 499 9.84 9.48 10.97
N LEU A 500 9.08 10.56 11.16
CA LEU A 500 8.69 11.03 12.49
C LEU A 500 7.70 10.09 13.18
N LEU A 501 6.77 9.48 12.45
CA LEU A 501 5.95 8.39 12.98
C LEU A 501 6.80 7.21 13.46
N ALA A 502 7.87 6.86 12.75
CA ALA A 502 8.79 5.81 13.16
C ALA A 502 9.60 6.19 14.41
N ALA A 503 10.07 7.44 14.49
CA ALA A 503 10.78 7.95 15.67
C ALA A 503 9.88 7.90 16.92
N HIS A 504 8.63 8.35 16.78
CA HIS A 504 7.64 8.34 17.86
C HIS A 504 7.35 6.91 18.36
N ARG A 505 7.10 5.96 17.44
CA ARG A 505 6.94 4.52 17.79
C ARG A 505 8.19 3.91 18.42
N GLY A 506 9.37 4.41 18.02
CA GLY A 506 10.66 3.98 18.57
C GLY A 506 10.96 4.54 19.97
N GLY A 507 10.09 5.40 20.53
CA GLY A 507 10.30 6.03 21.83
C GLY A 507 11.41 7.10 21.83
N ILE A 508 11.78 7.60 20.65
CA ILE A 508 12.76 8.69 20.52
C ILE A 508 12.15 9.98 21.08
N LYS A 509 12.94 10.75 21.83
CA LYS A 509 12.47 12.02 22.42
C LYS A 509 12.79 13.22 21.54
N LEU A 510 14.01 13.26 21.00
CA LEU A 510 14.52 14.39 20.22
C LEU A 510 14.89 13.97 18.80
N VAL A 511 14.30 14.64 17.80
CA VAL A 511 14.57 14.37 16.38
C VAL A 511 15.18 15.58 15.69
N PHE A 512 16.32 15.39 15.03
CA PHE A 512 16.93 16.40 14.18
C PHE A 512 16.43 16.27 12.74
N ILE A 513 15.96 17.39 12.18
CA ILE A 513 15.48 17.48 10.79
C ILE A 513 16.18 18.64 10.07
N PRO A 514 16.33 18.60 8.73
CA PRO A 514 16.87 19.73 7.99
C PRO A 514 15.94 20.95 8.07
N GLN A 515 16.50 22.16 8.12
CA GLN A 515 15.72 23.42 8.16
C GLN A 515 14.72 23.54 7.01
N ASP A 516 15.07 23.05 5.82
CA ASP A 516 14.23 23.11 4.62
C ASP A 516 12.99 22.20 4.69
N ASN A 517 12.93 21.30 5.67
CA ASN A 517 11.83 20.40 5.93
C ASN A 517 10.80 20.95 6.94
N VAL A 518 11.01 22.14 7.52
CA VAL A 518 10.05 22.73 8.49
C VAL A 518 8.65 22.90 7.89
N ARG A 519 8.56 23.22 6.59
CA ARG A 519 7.28 23.30 5.88
C ARG A 519 6.51 21.98 5.83
N ASP A 520 7.22 20.84 5.88
CA ASP A 520 6.63 19.51 5.78
C ASP A 520 6.02 19.08 7.13
N LEU A 521 6.28 19.82 8.23
CA LEU A 521 5.67 19.59 9.53
C LEU A 521 4.15 19.86 9.55
N ALA A 522 3.63 20.61 8.57
CA ALA A 522 2.20 20.86 8.44
C ALA A 522 1.40 19.57 8.16
N GLU A 523 2.01 18.58 7.50
CA GLU A 523 1.37 17.30 7.15
C GLU A 523 1.37 16.28 8.31
N ILE A 524 1.96 16.66 9.44
CA ILE A 524 2.19 15.77 10.59
C ILE A 524 1.10 16.01 11.64
N PRO A 525 0.43 14.94 12.11
CA PRO A 525 -0.54 15.02 13.19
C PRO A 525 0.00 15.68 14.45
N ASP A 526 -0.86 16.43 15.16
CA ASP A 526 -0.47 17.18 16.36
C ASP A 526 -0.01 16.26 17.50
N ASN A 527 -0.65 15.10 17.70
CA ASN A 527 -0.22 14.12 18.69
C ASN A 527 1.24 13.65 18.51
N VAL A 528 1.70 13.52 17.27
CA VAL A 528 3.10 13.14 16.97
C VAL A 528 4.05 14.31 17.24
N LYS A 529 3.64 15.53 16.90
CA LYS A 529 4.44 16.75 17.13
C LYS A 529 4.57 17.07 18.63
N GLU A 530 3.52 16.80 19.41
CA GLU A 530 3.54 16.96 20.87
C GLU A 530 4.37 15.86 21.56
N GLY A 531 4.40 14.65 20.99
CA GLY A 531 5.18 13.52 21.51
C GLY A 531 6.67 13.54 21.17
N LEU A 532 7.15 14.48 20.35
CA LEU A 532 8.54 14.59 19.90
C LEU A 532 9.06 16.02 20.04
N GLU A 533 10.27 16.18 20.58
CA GLU A 533 11.02 17.42 20.44
C GLU A 533 11.67 17.45 19.04
N ILE A 534 11.18 18.30 18.14
CA ILE A 534 11.69 18.37 16.76
C ILE A 534 12.60 19.60 16.64
N LYS A 535 13.88 19.37 16.32
CA LYS A 535 14.85 20.44 16.10
C LYS A 535 15.26 20.54 14.64
N ALA A 536 14.90 21.66 14.01
CA ALA A 536 15.35 22.02 12.69
C ALA A 536 16.82 22.50 12.73
N VAL A 537 17.66 21.95 11.86
CA VAL A 537 19.10 22.26 11.81
C VAL A 537 19.58 22.61 10.41
N LYS A 538 20.60 23.46 10.32
CA LYS A 538 21.22 23.87 9.04
C LYS A 538 22.52 23.13 8.74
N SER A 539 23.23 22.66 9.76
CA SER A 539 24.49 21.92 9.59
C SER A 539 24.69 20.88 10.69
N ILE A 540 25.66 19.99 10.46
CA ILE A 540 26.12 19.02 11.46
C ILE A 540 26.62 19.68 12.74
N ASP A 541 27.14 20.92 12.65
CA ASP A 541 27.72 21.66 13.76
C ASP A 541 26.66 22.04 14.81
N GLU A 542 25.39 22.13 14.41
CA GLU A 542 24.25 22.35 15.32
C GLU A 542 23.77 21.06 16.02
N ILE A 543 24.13 19.89 15.46
CA ILE A 543 23.75 18.57 15.99
C ILE A 543 24.74 18.09 17.04
N LEU A 544 26.05 18.16 16.76
CA LEU A 544 27.09 17.58 17.63
C LEU A 544 26.99 18.00 19.11
N PRO A 545 26.72 19.30 19.45
CA PRO A 545 26.61 19.73 20.85
C PRO A 545 25.40 19.16 21.60
N LEU A 546 24.38 18.71 20.87
CA LEU A 546 23.17 18.13 21.45
C LEU A 546 23.15 16.61 21.40
N ALA A 547 23.93 16.01 20.50
CA ALA A 547 24.00 14.58 20.28
C ALA A 547 25.08 13.90 21.13
N LEU A 548 26.25 14.52 21.27
CA LEU A 548 27.37 13.99 22.04
C LEU A 548 27.20 14.27 23.55
N THR A 549 27.64 13.34 24.40
CA THR A 549 27.61 13.52 25.87
C THR A 549 28.58 14.59 26.36
N SER A 550 29.60 14.93 25.58
CA SER A 550 30.51 16.05 25.81
C SER A 550 31.06 16.58 24.48
N MET A 551 31.55 17.83 24.45
CA MET A 551 32.18 18.35 23.24
C MET A 551 33.66 17.96 23.16
N PRO A 552 34.16 17.56 21.98
CA PRO A 552 35.57 17.33 21.79
C PRO A 552 36.38 18.62 21.98
N LYS A 553 37.65 18.48 22.37
CA LYS A 553 38.58 19.60 22.55
C LYS A 553 39.31 19.86 21.22
N PRO A 554 39.20 21.06 20.63
CA PRO A 554 39.91 21.39 19.40
C PRO A 554 41.43 21.25 19.55
N LEU A 555 42.11 20.87 18.47
CA LEU A 555 43.56 20.92 18.40
C LEU A 555 44.04 22.37 18.50
N PRO A 556 45.21 22.63 19.12
CA PRO A 556 45.78 23.97 19.16
C PRO A 556 46.04 24.47 17.73
N LYS A 557 45.51 25.66 17.41
CA LYS A 557 45.73 26.33 16.12
C LYS A 557 47.23 26.55 15.93
N THR A 558 47.88 25.71 15.15
CA THR A 558 49.27 25.90 14.78
C THR A 558 49.28 26.79 13.54
N PRO A 559 49.75 28.05 13.63
CA PRO A 559 49.80 28.91 12.45
C PRO A 559 50.69 28.28 11.39
N ILE A 560 50.19 28.21 10.16
CA ILE A 560 50.87 27.60 9.01
C ILE A 560 52.21 28.31 8.71
N VAL A 561 52.39 29.55 9.19
CA VAL A 561 53.61 30.34 9.03
C VAL A 561 54.21 30.63 10.40
N LYS A 562 55.49 30.26 10.61
CA LYS A 562 56.26 30.71 11.78
C LYS A 562 56.36 32.24 11.74
N PRO A 563 56.11 32.95 12.86
CA PRO A 563 56.35 34.40 12.90
C PRO A 563 57.80 34.66 12.52
N VAL A 564 58.04 35.54 11.55
CA VAL A 564 59.39 36.00 11.24
C VAL A 564 59.86 36.81 12.44
N GLU A 565 60.85 36.30 13.17
CA GLU A 565 61.51 37.07 14.23
C GLU A 565 62.09 38.34 13.61
N GLY A 566 61.61 39.49 14.06
CA GLY A 566 62.09 40.80 13.62
C GLY A 566 63.59 40.88 13.89
N SER A 567 64.37 40.95 12.80
CA SER A 567 65.79 41.31 12.82
C SER A 567 65.97 42.56 13.68
N LYS A 568 66.68 42.42 14.80
CA LYS A 568 67.17 43.56 15.58
C LYS A 568 68.03 44.39 14.65
N ALA A 569 67.57 45.61 14.34
CA ALA A 569 68.38 46.63 13.70
C ALA A 569 69.67 46.82 14.51
N ALA A 570 70.80 46.40 13.94
CA ALA A 570 72.11 46.75 14.44
C ALA A 570 72.32 48.25 14.17
N ARG A 571 72.40 49.05 15.25
CA ARG A 571 72.96 50.40 15.22
C ARG A 571 74.49 50.29 15.06
N HIS A 572 75.02 50.69 13.91
CA HIS A 572 75.89 51.87 13.76
C HIS A 572 76.42 52.00 12.34
#